data_AF-A0A0E2H7I5-F1
#
_entry.id   AF-A0A0E2H7I5-F1
#
_cell.length_a   1.000
_cell.length_b   1.000
_cell.length_c   1.000
_cell.angle_alpha   90.00
_cell.angle_beta   90.00
_cell.angle_gamma   90.00
#
_symmetry.space_group_name_H-M   'P 1'
#
loop_
_entity.id
_entity.type
_entity.pdbx_description
1 polymer ?
#
loop_
_entity_poly.entity_id
_entity_poly.type
_entity_poly.pdbx_seq_one_letter_code
_entity_poly.pdbx_strand_id
1 'polypeptide(L)' 'MMSMEDIDWLNRCKQDPGKYRIDVDNDCIFVTDLQADDCVHTFSSYGYEFVQELLCFFGYNAEFV' A
#
# COMPACT_ATOMS: atom_id res chain seq x y z
N MET A 1 -6.93 -5.12 8.90
CA MET A 1 -7.12 -3.67 9.08
C MET A 1 -5.79 -3.01 8.92
N MET A 2 -5.62 -2.24 7.86
CA MET A 2 -4.41 -1.48 7.57
C MET A 2 -4.03 -0.67 8.79
N SER A 3 -2.74 -0.76 9.13
CA SER A 3 -2.19 0.04 10.20
C SER A 3 -2.19 1.52 9.79
N MET A 4 -2.09 2.42 10.77
CA MET A 4 -1.92 3.85 10.47
C MET A 4 -0.64 4.09 9.63
N GLU A 5 0.39 3.27 9.84
CA GLU A 5 1.62 3.30 9.07
C GLU A 5 1.39 2.93 7.59
N ASP A 6 0.62 1.87 7.32
CA ASP A 6 0.23 1.50 5.95
C ASP A 6 -0.51 2.64 5.25
N ILE A 7 -1.43 3.29 5.97
CA ILE A 7 -2.19 4.44 5.46
C ILE A 7 -1.26 5.63 5.14
N ASP A 8 -0.31 5.93 6.03
CA ASP A 8 0.68 6.98 5.81
C ASP A 8 1.56 6.69 4.59
N TRP A 9 1.96 5.45 4.39
CA TRP A 9 2.72 5.02 3.22
C TRP A 9 1.93 5.16 1.92
N LEU A 10 0.65 4.76 1.91
CA LEU A 10 -0.22 4.97 0.75
C LEU A 10 -0.37 6.47 0.42
N ASN A 11 -0.50 7.33 1.44
CA ASN A 11 -0.54 8.77 1.25
C ASN A 11 0.76 9.33 0.66
N ARG A 12 1.93 8.87 1.11
CA ARG A 12 3.23 9.26 0.55
C ARG A 12 3.36 8.85 -0.91
N CYS A 13 2.99 7.61 -1.24
CA CYS A 13 2.99 7.12 -2.63
C CYS A 13 2.06 7.97 -3.53
N LYS A 14 0.91 8.39 -3.00
CA LYS A 14 -0.04 9.26 -3.71
C LYS A 14 0.50 10.68 -3.91
N GLN A 15 1.23 11.22 -2.93
CA GLN A 15 1.78 12.58 -2.98
C GLN A 15 3.01 12.68 -3.89
N ASP A 16 3.85 11.65 -3.96
CA ASP A 16 5.08 11.65 -4.76
C ASP A 16 5.31 10.32 -5.49
N PRO A 17 4.55 10.05 -6.57
CA PRO A 17 4.67 8.81 -7.34
C PRO A 17 5.96 8.70 -8.16
N GLY A 18 6.72 9.80 -8.29
CA GLY A 18 8.04 9.81 -8.94
C GLY A 18 9.18 9.38 -8.00
N LYS A 19 8.93 9.41 -6.69
CA LYS A 19 9.86 8.97 -5.66
C LYS A 19 9.52 7.58 -5.14
N TYR A 20 8.25 7.27 -4.91
CA TYR A 20 7.83 6.00 -4.32
C TYR A 20 7.09 5.13 -5.34
N ARG A 21 7.41 3.83 -5.34
CA ARG A 21 6.69 2.82 -6.13
C ARG A 21 6.11 1.76 -5.21
N ILE A 22 4.86 1.38 -5.47
CA ILE A 22 4.26 0.20 -4.83
C ILE A 22 4.53 -0.99 -5.76
N ASP A 23 5.30 -1.94 -5.27
CA ASP A 23 5.59 -3.21 -5.92
C ASP A 23 4.64 -4.29 -5.36
N VAL A 24 4.04 -5.06 -6.26
CA VAL A 24 3.09 -6.13 -5.94
C VAL A 24 3.66 -7.43 -6.47
N ASP A 25 4.00 -8.34 -5.57
CA ASP A 25 4.40 -9.71 -5.87
C ASP A 25 3.26 -10.69 -5.50
N ASN A 26 3.46 -11.98 -5.80
CA ASN A 26 2.51 -13.05 -5.57
C ASN A 26 2.24 -13.35 -4.08
N ASP A 27 3.10 -12.90 -3.17
CA ASP A 27 2.99 -13.13 -1.73
C ASP A 27 3.25 -11.88 -0.88
N CYS A 28 3.60 -10.75 -1.50
CA CYS A 28 3.89 -9.52 -0.78
C CYS A 28 3.51 -8.28 -1.58
N ILE A 29 3.22 -7.21 -0.85
CA ILE A 29 3.06 -5.86 -1.38
C ILE A 29 3.99 -4.99 -0.57
N PHE A 30 4.78 -4.15 -1.23
CA PHE A 30 5.74 -3.29 -0.55
C PHE A 30 5.97 -1.98 -1.31
N VAL A 31 6.49 -0.98 -0.61
CA VAL A 31 6.91 0.30 -1.17
C VAL A 31 8.41 0.31 -1.32
N THR A 32 8.93 0.76 -2.47
CA THR A 32 10.34 1.07 -2.71
C THR A 32 10.52 2.55 -3.00
N ASP A 33 11.61 3.14 -2.51
CA ASP A 33 12.07 4.46 -2.97
C ASP A 33 12.90 4.27 -4.25
N LEU A 34 12.47 4.92 -5.33
CA LEU A 34 13.09 4.85 -6.65
C LEU A 34 14.42 5.60 -6.74
N GLN A 35 14.65 6.54 -5.82
CA GLN A 35 15.85 7.36 -5.75
C GLN A 35 16.86 6.83 -4.72
N ALA A 36 16.41 5.99 -3.79
CA ALA A 36 17.23 5.39 -2.74
C ALA A 36 16.88 3.91 -2.54
N ASP A 37 17.84 3.00 -2.80
CA ASP A 37 17.62 1.55 -2.78
C ASP A 37 17.26 0.95 -1.40
N ASP A 38 17.32 1.72 -0.31
CA ASP A 38 17.23 1.20 1.07
C ASP A 38 15.85 1.37 1.74
N CYS A 39 14.96 2.21 1.21
CA CYS A 39 13.68 2.47 1.87
C CYS A 39 12.61 1.47 1.41
N VAL A 40 12.39 0.42 2.21
CA VAL A 40 11.37 -0.60 1.95
C VAL A 40 10.31 -0.61 3.06
N HIS A 41 9.03 -0.48 2.69
CA HIS A 41 7.90 -0.72 3.59
C HIS A 41 7.09 -1.92 3.12
N THR A 42 6.91 -2.93 3.97
CA THR A 42 6.11 -4.11 3.63
C THR A 42 4.74 -4.02 4.28
N PHE A 43 3.68 -4.13 3.49
CA PHE A 43 2.33 -4.15 4.01
C PHE A 43 2.06 -5.47 4.75
N SER A 44 1.54 -5.35 5.98
CA SER A 44 1.24 -6.49 6.86
C SER A 44 0.03 -7.31 6.41
N SER A 45 -0.87 -6.70 5.64
CA SER A 45 -2.08 -7.31 5.09
C SER A 45 -1.86 -7.59 3.60
N TYR A 46 -2.08 -8.83 3.16
CA TYR A 46 -1.90 -9.26 1.78
C TYR A 46 -3.24 -9.76 1.20
N GLY A 47 -3.39 -9.77 -0.12
CA GLY A 47 -4.54 -10.39 -0.79
C GLY A 47 -5.84 -9.58 -0.71
N TYR A 48 -6.95 -10.27 -0.44
CA TYR A 48 -8.29 -9.68 -0.52
C TYR A 48 -8.53 -8.61 0.56
N GLU A 49 -7.92 -8.78 1.73
CA GLU A 49 -7.90 -7.82 2.83
C GLU A 49 -7.27 -6.50 2.40
N PHE A 50 -6.09 -6.55 1.78
CA PHE A 50 -5.44 -5.35 1.27
C PHE A 50 -6.32 -4.63 0.23
N VAL A 51 -6.90 -5.40 -0.71
CA VAL A 51 -7.74 -4.83 -1.78
C VAL A 51 -9.00 -4.19 -1.21
N GLN A 52 -9.72 -4.87 -0.31
CA GLN A 52 -10.93 -4.33 0.30
C GLN A 52 -10.63 -3.05 1.09
N GLU A 53 -9.58 -3.07 1.90
CA GLU A 53 -9.22 -1.93 2.74
C GLU A 53 -8.70 -0.76 1.88
N LEU A 54 -8.01 -1.03 0.77
CA LEU A 54 -7.58 -0.03 -0.19
C LEU A 54 -8.76 0.65 -0.90
N LEU A 55 -9.77 -0.13 -1.29
CA LEU A 55 -11.01 0.41 -1.86
C LEU A 55 -11.75 1.29 -0.86
N CYS A 56 -11.86 0.86 0.40
CA CYS A 56 -12.41 1.69 1.48
C CYS A 56 -11.60 2.98 1.70
N PHE A 57 -10.26 2.91 1.66
CA PHE A 57 -9.40 4.08 1.77
C PHE A 57 -9.65 5.11 0.65
N PHE A 58 -9.92 4.65 -0.57
CA PHE A 58 -10.31 5.54 -1.68
C PHE A 58 -11.76 6.04 -1.61
N GLY A 59 -12.53 5.64 -0.60
CA GLY A 59 -13.91 6.07 -0.38
C GLY A 59 -14.97 5.22 -1.09
N TYR A 60 -14.60 4.05 -1.60
CA TYR A 60 -15.57 3.08 -2.13
C TYR A 60 -16.22 2.26 -1.00
N ASN A 61 -17.45 1.83 -1.22
CA ASN A 61 -18.16 0.94 -0.29
C ASN A 61 -17.92 -0.53 -0.68
N ALA A 62 -16.96 -1.19 -0.04
CA ALA A 62 -16.54 -2.56 -0.35
C ALA A 62 -16.64 -3.47 0.89
N GLU A 63 -17.12 -4.70 0.71
CA GLU A 63 -17.27 -5.72 1.76
C GLU A 63 -16.84 -7.11 1.26
N PHE A 64 -16.50 -8.01 2.19
CA PHE A 64 -16.28 -9.42 1.89
C PHE A 64 -17.61 -10.16 1.70
N VAL A 65 -17.64 -11.15 0.80
CA VAL A 65 -18.78 -12.04 0.54
C VAL A 65 -18.37 -13.48 0.78
#